data_AF-A0A529GL29-F1
#
_entry.id   AF-A0A529GL29-F1
#
_cell.length_a   1.000
_cell.length_b   1.000
_cell.length_c   1.000
_cell.angle_alpha   90.00
_cell.angle_beta   90.00
_cell.angle_gamma   90.00
#
_symmetry.space_group_name_H-M   'P 1'
#
loop_
_entity.id
_entity.type
_entity.pdbx_description
1 polymer ?
#
loop_
_entity_poly.entity_id
_entity_poly.type
_entity_poly.pdbx_seq_one_letter_code
_entity_poly.pdbx_strand_id
1 'polypeptide(L)'
;MLQERIEGRWLDCFRRVFVLNAIGKGTRVAILSETQSRPVLVHLSELALHDLGAEFCMIQMPTPRQTAPVPVKSTGTSWAIQGNRAVIEALKLCEVIVDCTVEG
;
A
#
# COMPACT_ATOMS: atom_id res chain seq x y z
N MET A 1 15.77 -2.39 13.46
CA MET A 1 14.45 -2.60 14.10
C MET A 1 14.13 -4.09 14.04
N LEU A 2 13.34 -4.59 14.99
CA LEU A 2 12.83 -5.97 14.92
C LEU A 2 11.89 -6.06 13.71
N GLN A 3 12.20 -6.96 12.77
CA GLN A 3 11.32 -7.19 11.62
C GLN A 3 10.15 -8.06 12.07
N GLU A 4 8.92 -7.60 11.84
CA GLU A 4 7.73 -8.37 12.20
C GLU A 4 7.64 -9.66 11.37
N ARG A 5 7.29 -10.77 12.02
CA ARG A 5 6.95 -12.02 11.35
C ARG A 5 5.48 -11.99 10.95
N ILE A 6 5.18 -12.31 9.69
CA ILE A 6 3.79 -12.43 9.22
C ILE A 6 3.08 -13.55 10.00
N GLU A 7 1.87 -13.24 10.47
CA GLU A 7 0.97 -14.20 11.13
C GLU A 7 -0.31 -14.40 10.30
N GLY A 8 -0.82 -15.64 10.28
CA GLY A 8 -2.01 -16.00 9.49
C GLY A 8 -3.23 -15.14 9.81
N ARG A 9 -3.47 -14.82 11.09
CA ARG A 9 -4.57 -13.95 11.52
C ARG A 9 -4.52 -12.54 10.90
N TRP A 10 -3.32 -12.03 10.62
CA TRP A 10 -3.18 -10.73 9.97
C TRP A 10 -3.51 -10.82 8.48
N LEU A 11 -3.08 -11.89 7.82
CA LEU A 11 -3.45 -12.15 6.43
C LEU A 11 -4.97 -12.28 6.27
N ASP A 12 -5.64 -12.99 7.19
CA ASP A 12 -7.10 -13.12 7.21
C ASP A 12 -7.79 -11.76 7.33
N CYS A 13 -7.27 -10.85 8.17
CA CYS A 13 -7.78 -9.49 8.28
C CYS A 13 -7.65 -8.70 6.98
N PHE A 14 -6.50 -8.77 6.29
CA PHE A 14 -6.28 -8.07 5.03
C PHE A 14 -7.21 -8.61 3.94
N ARG A 15 -7.31 -9.94 3.80
CA ARG A 15 -8.26 -10.58 2.87
C ARG A 15 -9.69 -10.10 3.12
N ARG A 16 -10.12 -10.09 4.39
CA ARG A 16 -11.46 -9.62 4.77
C ARG A 16 -11.69 -8.16 4.36
N VAL A 17 -10.75 -7.27 4.65
CA VAL A 17 -10.90 -5.84 4.31
C VAL A 17 -10.93 -5.63 2.79
N PHE A 18 -10.10 -6.34 2.03
CA PHE A 18 -10.11 -6.26 0.57
C PHE A 18 -11.43 -6.77 -0.03
N VAL A 19 -11.97 -7.88 0.46
CA VAL A 19 -13.30 -8.36 0.05
C VAL A 19 -14.40 -7.34 0.36
N LEU A 20 -14.34 -6.67 1.53
CA LEU A 20 -15.29 -5.61 1.88
C LEU A 20 -15.21 -4.38 0.95
N ASN A 21 -14.07 -4.17 0.31
CA ASN A 21 -13.86 -3.14 -0.71
C ASN A 21 -14.10 -3.66 -2.14
N ALA A 22 -14.79 -4.80 -2.28
CA ALA A 22 -15.07 -5.45 -3.56
C ALA A 22 -13.83 -5.79 -4.40
N ILE A 23 -12.67 -5.94 -3.77
CA ILE A 23 -11.45 -6.40 -4.43
C ILE A 23 -11.53 -7.91 -4.58
N GLY A 24 -11.33 -8.38 -5.80
CA GLY A 24 -11.35 -9.80 -6.13
C GLY A 24 -10.62 -10.08 -7.43
N LYS A 25 -11.02 -11.17 -8.10
CA LYS A 25 -10.37 -11.62 -9.32
C LYS A 25 -10.42 -10.55 -10.42
N GLY A 26 -9.26 -10.17 -10.93
CA GLY A 26 -9.13 -9.18 -12.02
C GLY A 26 -9.25 -7.71 -11.58
N THR A 27 -9.51 -7.42 -10.31
CA THR A 27 -9.47 -6.03 -9.83
C THR A 27 -8.06 -5.48 -9.96
N ARG A 28 -7.89 -4.34 -10.62
CA ARG A 28 -6.58 -3.70 -10.78
C ARG A 28 -6.20 -2.89 -9.55
N VAL A 29 -5.12 -3.27 -8.87
CA VAL A 29 -4.71 -2.67 -7.60
C VAL A 29 -3.26 -2.19 -7.64
N ALA A 30 -2.99 -1.02 -7.08
CA ALA A 30 -1.62 -0.59 -6.80
C ALA A 30 -1.35 -0.65 -5.30
N ILE A 31 -0.27 -1.32 -4.89
CA ILE A 31 0.29 -1.16 -3.55
C ILE A 31 1.29 -0.01 -3.61
N LEU A 32 0.98 1.11 -2.96
CA LEU A 32 1.87 2.28 -2.88
C LEU A 32 2.61 2.25 -1.54
N SER A 33 3.94 2.33 -1.60
CA SER A 33 4.80 2.29 -0.43
C SER A 33 6.00 3.19 -0.59
N GLU A 34 6.81 3.27 0.45
CA GLU A 34 8.06 3.99 0.47
C GLU A 34 9.21 3.15 1.01
N THR A 35 10.45 3.63 0.84
CA THR A 35 11.65 3.02 1.43
C THR A 35 11.63 2.87 2.95
N GLN A 36 10.84 3.67 3.67
CA GLN A 36 10.65 3.57 5.13
C GLN A 36 9.26 3.04 5.54
N SER A 37 8.44 2.61 4.58
CA SER A 37 7.19 1.91 4.90
C SER A 37 7.46 0.66 5.73
N ARG A 38 6.49 0.29 6.58
CA ARG A 38 6.57 -0.95 7.34
C ARG A 38 6.46 -2.14 6.39
N PRO A 39 7.51 -2.97 6.22
CA PRO A 39 7.51 -4.03 5.20
C PRO A 39 6.39 -5.06 5.41
N VAL A 40 6.01 -5.33 6.65
CA VAL A 40 4.94 -6.27 6.98
C VAL A 40 3.58 -5.88 6.38
N LEU A 41 3.28 -4.57 6.25
CA LEU A 41 2.02 -4.11 5.66
C LEU A 41 1.99 -4.35 4.14
N VAL A 42 3.12 -4.08 3.48
CA VAL A 42 3.30 -4.31 2.05
C VAL A 42 3.15 -5.80 1.72
N HIS A 43 3.86 -6.68 2.46
CA HIS A 43 3.79 -8.12 2.23
C HIS A 43 2.40 -8.72 2.55
N LEU A 44 1.73 -8.26 3.61
CA LEU A 44 0.36 -8.70 3.91
C LEU A 44 -0.62 -8.30 2.80
N SER A 45 -0.44 -7.10 2.22
CA SER A 45 -1.25 -6.62 1.10
C SER A 45 -1.01 -7.46 -0.15
N GLU A 46 0.26 -7.70 -0.50
CA GLU A 46 0.66 -8.56 -1.62
C GLU A 46 0.04 -9.96 -1.52
N LEU A 47 0.23 -10.62 -0.37
CA LEU A 47 -0.29 -11.98 -0.15
C LEU A 47 -1.82 -12.03 -0.23
N ALA A 48 -2.51 -11.06 0.38
CA ALA A 48 -3.97 -11.01 0.35
C ALA A 48 -4.51 -10.72 -1.06
N LEU A 49 -3.88 -9.83 -1.83
CA LEU A 49 -4.27 -9.54 -3.22
C LEU A 49 -4.06 -10.75 -4.13
N HIS A 50 -2.91 -11.43 -3.99
CA HIS A 50 -2.63 -12.67 -4.70
C HIS A 50 -3.71 -13.73 -4.40
N ASP A 51 -4.04 -13.95 -3.12
CA ASP A 51 -5.06 -14.92 -2.70
C ASP A 51 -6.45 -14.61 -3.26
N LEU A 52 -6.77 -13.33 -3.47
CA LEU A 52 -8.03 -12.88 -4.06
C LEU A 52 -8.03 -12.89 -5.60
N GLY A 53 -6.88 -13.16 -6.23
CA GLY A 53 -6.71 -13.17 -7.69
C GLY A 53 -6.75 -11.78 -8.32
N ALA A 54 -6.45 -10.72 -7.55
CA ALA A 54 -6.36 -9.37 -8.06
C ALA A 54 -5.18 -9.21 -9.03
N GLU A 55 -5.29 -8.29 -9.97
CA GLU A 55 -4.20 -7.90 -10.87
C GLU A 55 -3.49 -6.70 -10.24
N PHE A 56 -2.33 -6.92 -9.62
CA PHE A 56 -1.69 -5.84 -8.86
C PHE A 56 -0.26 -5.55 -9.25
N CYS A 57 0.16 -4.31 -9.00
CA CYS A 57 1.54 -3.87 -9.09
C CYS A 57 2.00 -3.24 -7.78
N MET A 58 3.31 -3.21 -7.58
CA MET A 58 3.94 -2.62 -6.41
C MET A 58 4.75 -1.39 -6.82
N ILE A 59 4.44 -0.25 -6.23
CA ILE A 59 5.11 1.02 -6.48
C ILE A 59 5.76 1.46 -5.17
N GLN A 60 7.09 1.53 -5.18
CA GLN A 60 7.87 1.99 -4.05
C GLN A 60 8.54 3.32 -4.36
N MET A 61 8.30 4.31 -3.51
CA MET A 61 8.86 5.66 -3.60
C MET A 61 10.02 5.85 -2.61
N PRO A 62 10.97 6.76 -2.88
CA PRO A 62 11.89 7.22 -1.85
C PRO A 62 11.12 8.00 -0.78
N THR A 63 11.43 7.75 0.50
CA THR A 63 10.78 8.47 1.61
C THR A 63 11.20 9.94 1.61
N PRO A 64 10.25 10.90 1.61
CA PRO A 64 10.56 12.31 1.68
C PRO A 64 11.24 12.66 3.00
N ARG A 65 11.96 13.78 2.99
CA ARG A 65 12.53 14.33 4.21
C ARG A 65 11.39 14.84 5.09
N GLN A 66 11.36 14.43 6.36
CA GLN A 66 10.38 14.92 7.32
C GLN A 66 10.54 16.45 7.50
N THR A 67 9.47 17.20 7.28
CA THR A 67 9.42 18.66 7.44
C THR A 67 8.56 19.08 8.62
N ALA A 68 7.61 18.24 9.05
CA ALA A 68 6.79 18.49 10.21
C ALA A 68 7.47 17.99 11.50
N PRO A 69 7.18 18.60 12.67
CA PRO A 69 7.75 18.15 13.95
C PRO A 69 7.39 16.69 14.30
N VAL A 70 6.25 16.22 13.78
CA VAL A 70 5.76 14.85 13.88
C VAL A 70 5.19 14.42 12.54
N PRO A 71 5.25 13.11 12.18
CA PRO A 71 4.59 12.61 10.98
C PRO A 71 3.11 12.96 10.98
N VAL A 72 2.67 13.68 9.95
CA VAL A 72 1.25 13.97 9.73
C VAL A 72 0.61 12.69 9.22
N LYS A 73 -0.46 12.22 9.88
CA LYS A 73 -1.18 11.01 9.48
C LYS A 73 -2.64 11.35 9.24
N SER A 74 -3.09 11.21 8.00
CA SER A 74 -4.47 11.44 7.59
C SER A 74 -4.71 10.77 6.24
N THR A 75 -5.94 10.35 5.95
CA THR A 75 -6.32 9.74 4.66
C THR A 75 -5.89 10.62 3.50
N GLY A 76 -5.13 10.06 2.56
CA GLY A 76 -4.63 10.77 1.38
C GLY A 76 -3.45 11.72 1.65
N THR A 77 -2.87 11.69 2.85
CA THR A 77 -1.67 12.49 3.18
C THR A 77 -0.42 11.70 2.83
N SER A 78 -0.18 11.44 1.54
CA SER A 78 1.08 10.83 1.11
C SER A 78 1.97 11.87 0.43
N TRP A 79 3.12 12.15 1.05
CA TRP A 79 4.13 13.04 0.47
C TRP A 79 5.07 12.32 -0.49
N ALA A 80 4.94 11.00 -0.61
CA ALA A 80 5.83 10.14 -1.38
C ALA A 80 5.78 10.41 -2.89
N ILE A 81 4.61 10.76 -3.43
CA ILE A 81 4.41 10.92 -4.88
C ILE A 81 5.11 12.17 -5.42
N GLN A 82 5.13 13.29 -4.67
CA GLN A 82 5.78 14.57 -5.04
C GLN A 82 5.51 15.04 -6.49
N GLY A 83 4.32 14.76 -7.04
CA GLY A 83 4.00 15.12 -8.42
C GLY A 83 4.67 14.26 -9.49
N ASN A 84 5.33 13.15 -9.13
CA ASN A 84 5.95 12.22 -10.07
C ASN A 84 4.92 11.70 -11.08
N ARG A 85 5.04 12.19 -12.32
CA ARG A 85 4.08 11.90 -13.38
C ARG A 85 3.99 10.42 -13.73
N ALA A 86 5.09 9.68 -13.71
CA ALA A 86 5.07 8.25 -14.04
C ALA A 86 4.19 7.47 -13.07
N VAL A 87 4.33 7.74 -11.77
CA VAL A 87 3.51 7.10 -10.73
C VAL A 87 2.07 7.54 -10.83
N ILE A 88 1.81 8.84 -11.02
CA ILE A 88 0.45 9.36 -11.18
C ILE A 88 -0.26 8.69 -12.37
N GLU A 89 0.40 8.55 -13.53
CA GLU A 89 -0.20 7.88 -14.68
C GLU A 89 -0.42 6.38 -14.42
N ALA A 90 0.49 5.70 -13.72
CA ALA A 90 0.29 4.30 -13.34
C ALA A 90 -0.92 4.12 -12.39
N LEU A 91 -1.05 4.98 -11.37
CA LEU A 91 -2.14 4.91 -10.39
C LEU A 91 -3.52 5.15 -11.02
N LYS A 92 -3.61 6.00 -12.06
CA LYS A 92 -4.87 6.21 -12.81
C LYS A 92 -5.39 4.96 -13.53
N LEU A 93 -4.51 4.00 -13.82
CA LEU A 93 -4.89 2.75 -14.48
C LEU A 93 -5.42 1.70 -13.50
N CYS A 94 -5.33 1.95 -12.20
CA CYS A 94 -5.78 1.07 -11.12
C CYS A 94 -7.17 1.48 -10.63
N GLU A 95 -7.93 0.52 -10.12
CA GLU A 95 -9.26 0.73 -9.53
C GLU A 95 -9.14 1.04 -8.03
N VAL A 96 -8.15 0.45 -7.37
CA VAL A 96 -7.90 0.64 -5.94
C VAL A 96 -6.42 0.90 -5.70
N ILE A 97 -6.13 1.76 -4.72
CA ILE A 97 -4.79 2.00 -4.19
C ILE A 97 -4.78 1.52 -2.75
N VAL A 98 -3.90 0.58 -2.44
CA VAL A 98 -3.58 0.19 -1.07
C VAL A 98 -2.43 1.07 -0.61
N ASP A 99 -2.75 2.09 0.19
CA ASP A 99 -1.77 3.00 0.76
C ASP A 99 -1.02 2.30 1.91
N CYS A 100 0.28 2.08 1.71
CA CYS A 100 1.21 1.58 2.71
C CYS A 100 2.32 2.61 2.98
N THR A 101 2.12 3.88 2.63
CA THR A 101 3.09 4.96 2.88
C THR A 101 3.24 5.23 4.39
N VAL A 102 4.28 5.97 4.78
CA VAL A 102 4.64 6.17 6.19
C VAL A 102 3.55 6.95 6.94
N GLU A 103 2.92 7.90 6.27
CA GLU A 103 1.84 8.74 6.79
C GLU A 103 0.48 8.04 6.88
N GLY A 104 0.28 6.96 6.12
CA GLY A 104 -0.85 6.05 6.25
C GLY A 104 -1.83 6.05 5.08
#